data_AF-A0A1Y5NYJ8-F1
#
_entry.id   AF-A0A1Y5NYJ8-F1
#
_cell.length_a   1.000
_cell.length_b   1.000
_cell.length_c   1.000
_cell.angle_alpha   90.00
_cell.angle_beta   90.00
_cell.angle_gamma   90.00
#
_symmetry.space_group_name_H-M   'P 1'
#
loop_
_entity.id
_entity.type
_entity.pdbx_description
1 polymer ?
#
loop_
_entity_poly.entity_id
_entity_poly.type
_entity_poly.pdbx_seq_one_letter_code
_entity_poly.pdbx_strand_id
1 'polypeptide(L)'
;MSDPNADPRTESTENEDGGLDSTTAWLEKIIRDPMADAVTGRVRVLSASEPARRGRYQECQVELAVEAPGIPTTVARQSLVFPRNRWPRAGDIVPARISRSQPDALEADWDRLSPR
;
A
#
# COMPACT_ATOMS: atom_id res chain seq x y z
N MET A 1 42.46 61.30 -14.30
CA MET A 1 41.39 60.66 -13.51
C MET A 1 41.65 59.16 -13.60
N SER A 2 42.19 58.60 -12.53
CA SER A 2 42.49 57.18 -12.39
C SER A 2 41.30 56.50 -11.75
N ASP A 3 40.83 55.41 -12.34
CA ASP A 3 40.24 54.28 -11.61
C ASP A 3 40.79 52.98 -12.23
N PRO A 4 41.59 52.21 -11.48
CA PRO A 4 42.04 50.88 -11.84
C PRO A 4 41.13 49.85 -11.18
N ASN A 5 40.52 48.93 -11.93
CA ASN A 5 40.03 47.71 -11.33
C ASN A 5 40.59 46.50 -12.07
N ALA A 6 41.53 45.85 -11.38
CA ALA A 6 42.14 44.59 -11.75
C ALA A 6 41.21 43.43 -11.38
N ASP A 7 41.12 42.46 -12.28
CA ASP A 7 40.76 41.05 -12.06
C ASP A 7 41.41 40.48 -10.76
N PRO A 8 40.92 39.40 -10.09
CA PRO A 8 40.55 38.13 -10.75
C PRO A 8 39.51 37.22 -10.01
N ARG A 9 39.25 36.04 -10.60
CA ARG A 9 38.70 34.79 -10.00
C ARG A 9 37.16 34.73 -9.98
N THR A 10 36.47 33.61 -10.23
CA THR A 10 36.78 32.20 -9.97
C THR A 10 35.80 31.34 -10.78
N GLU A 11 36.34 30.36 -11.51
CA GLU A 11 35.85 28.97 -11.61
C GLU A 11 34.33 28.72 -11.75
N SER A 12 33.92 28.49 -12.99
CA SER A 12 32.84 27.57 -13.32
C SER A 12 33.21 26.15 -12.85
N THR A 13 32.51 25.62 -11.85
CA THR A 13 32.11 24.20 -11.77
C THR A 13 31.10 24.05 -10.63
N GLU A 14 29.83 24.26 -10.96
CA GLU A 14 28.72 23.80 -10.14
C GLU A 14 28.72 22.26 -10.13
N ASN A 15 29.20 21.71 -9.02
CA ASN A 15 28.83 20.45 -8.38
C ASN A 15 27.97 19.47 -9.22
N GLU A 16 28.62 18.59 -9.97
CA GLU A 16 28.02 17.34 -10.47
C GLU A 16 28.17 16.24 -9.40
N ASP A 17 27.29 16.21 -8.39
CA ASP A 17 27.26 15.09 -7.41
C ASP A 17 25.84 14.68 -6.96
N GLY A 18 24.79 15.15 -7.65
CA GLY A 18 23.39 14.89 -7.25
C GLY A 18 22.73 13.61 -7.83
N GLY A 19 23.42 12.85 -8.68
CA GLY A 19 22.79 11.81 -9.53
C GLY A 19 22.63 10.42 -8.89
N LEU A 20 23.51 10.03 -7.97
CA LEU A 20 23.58 8.65 -7.46
C LEU A 20 22.78 8.42 -6.17
N ASP A 21 22.67 9.42 -5.30
CA ASP A 21 21.86 9.30 -4.08
C ASP A 21 20.35 9.23 -4.37
N SER A 22 19.87 9.99 -5.36
CA SER A 22 18.46 10.01 -5.75
C SER A 22 18.00 8.67 -6.36
N THR A 23 18.87 8.02 -7.13
CA THR A 23 18.57 6.72 -7.76
C THR A 23 18.60 5.59 -6.73
N THR A 24 19.53 5.64 -5.77
CA THR A 24 19.62 4.65 -4.68
C THR A 24 18.44 4.75 -3.70
N ALA A 25 18.05 5.96 -3.30
CA ALA A 25 16.89 6.17 -2.42
C ALA A 25 15.58 5.72 -3.07
N TRP A 26 15.43 5.89 -4.39
CA TRP A 26 14.28 5.38 -5.13
C TRP A 26 14.26 3.84 -5.19
N LEU A 27 15.42 3.20 -5.39
CA LEU A 27 15.57 1.75 -5.36
C LEU A 27 15.27 1.15 -3.98
N GLU A 28 15.79 1.73 -2.90
CA GLU A 28 15.47 1.29 -1.54
C GLU A 28 13.97 1.39 -1.24
N LYS A 29 13.31 2.43 -1.75
CA LYS A 29 11.87 2.63 -1.58
C LYS A 29 11.04 1.58 -2.32
N ILE A 30 11.49 1.13 -3.49
CA ILE A 30 10.84 0.05 -4.28
C ILE A 30 11.07 -1.31 -3.63
N ILE A 31 12.27 -1.58 -3.12
CA ILE A 31 12.58 -2.84 -2.43
C ILE A 31 11.82 -2.96 -1.10
N ARG A 32 11.47 -1.83 -0.48
CA ARG A 32 10.76 -1.77 0.81
C ARG A 32 9.24 -1.76 0.68
N ASP A 33 8.67 -1.58 -0.51
CA ASP A 33 7.22 -1.64 -0.69
C ASP A 33 6.78 -3.12 -0.74
N PRO A 34 6.08 -3.63 0.29
CA PRO A 34 5.62 -5.02 0.29
C PRO A 34 4.62 -5.30 -0.85
N MET A 35 4.05 -4.28 -1.50
CA MET A 35 3.19 -4.43 -2.67
C MET A 35 3.92 -4.42 -4.01
N ALA A 36 5.25 -4.25 -4.04
CA ALA A 36 6.03 -4.24 -5.29
C ALA A 36 5.93 -5.57 -6.07
N ASP A 37 5.75 -6.69 -5.36
CA ASP A 37 5.57 -8.02 -5.93
C ASP A 37 4.11 -8.50 -5.93
N ALA A 38 3.16 -7.58 -5.70
CA ALA A 38 1.76 -7.94 -5.49
C ALA A 38 1.13 -8.54 -6.75
N VAL A 39 0.45 -9.66 -6.58
CA VAL A 39 -0.31 -10.35 -7.62
C VAL A 39 -1.80 -10.10 -7.46
N THR A 40 -2.51 -10.16 -8.58
CA THR A 40 -3.97 -10.16 -8.56
C THR A 40 -4.47 -11.51 -8.06
N GLY A 41 -5.28 -11.49 -7.01
CA GLY A 41 -5.98 -12.65 -6.49
C GLY A 41 -7.34 -12.25 -5.94
N ARG A 42 -7.81 -13.01 -4.99
CA ARG A 42 -9.08 -12.77 -4.30
C ARG A 42 -8.95 -13.13 -2.84
N VAL A 43 -9.77 -12.50 -2.02
CA VAL A 43 -9.96 -12.91 -0.64
C VAL A 43 -11.41 -13.31 -0.43
N ARG A 44 -11.62 -14.37 0.33
CA ARG A 44 -12.93 -14.81 0.78
C ARG A 44 -13.06 -14.51 2.27
N VAL A 45 -14.10 -13.78 2.64
CA VAL A 45 -14.42 -13.51 4.05
C VAL A 45 -14.83 -14.82 4.72
N LEU A 46 -14.10 -15.23 5.75
CA LEU A 46 -14.41 -16.37 6.60
C LEU A 46 -15.33 -15.95 7.73
N SER A 47 -15.01 -14.83 8.36
CA SER A 47 -15.82 -14.22 9.41
C SER A 47 -15.59 -12.72 9.48
N ALA A 48 -16.58 -12.00 10.02
CA ALA A 48 -16.52 -10.58 10.31
C ALA A 48 -17.15 -10.33 11.68
N SER A 49 -16.58 -9.45 12.49
CA SER A 49 -17.17 -9.01 13.75
C SER A 49 -18.52 -8.31 13.51
N GLU A 50 -19.43 -8.36 14.47
CA GLU A 50 -20.72 -7.65 14.34
C GLU A 50 -20.56 -6.13 14.43
N PRO A 51 -21.33 -5.34 13.65
CA PRO A 51 -21.30 -3.89 13.77
C PRO A 51 -21.98 -3.46 15.08
N ALA A 52 -21.34 -2.55 15.82
CA ALA A 52 -21.93 -1.92 16.98
C ALA A 52 -23.20 -1.14 16.63
N ARG A 53 -24.09 -0.98 17.62
CA ARG A 53 -25.42 -0.36 17.47
C ARG A 53 -25.38 1.09 16.97
N ARG A 54 -24.29 1.83 17.23
CA ARG A 54 -24.14 3.25 16.89
C ARG A 54 -22.87 3.46 16.08
N GLY A 55 -22.91 4.43 15.16
CA GLY A 55 -21.79 4.79 14.30
C GLY A 55 -22.01 4.37 12.85
N ARG A 56 -21.75 5.31 11.92
CA ARG A 56 -21.86 5.05 10.48
C ARG A 56 -20.68 4.22 9.98
N TYR A 57 -19.47 4.56 10.42
CA TYR A 57 -18.22 3.88 10.11
C TYR A 57 -17.68 3.27 11.39
N GLN A 58 -17.28 2.01 11.34
CA GLN A 58 -16.85 1.27 12.52
C GLN A 58 -15.74 0.29 12.13
N GLU A 59 -14.87 0.03 13.09
CA GLU A 59 -13.84 -1.01 12.95
C GLU A 59 -14.49 -2.38 12.92
N CYS A 60 -14.07 -3.19 11.95
CA CYS A 60 -14.48 -4.57 11.75
C CYS A 60 -13.23 -5.44 11.77
N GLN A 61 -13.26 -6.47 12.60
CA GLN A 61 -12.28 -7.55 12.56
C GLN A 61 -12.75 -8.57 11.53
N VAL A 62 -11.96 -8.80 10.49
CA VAL A 62 -12.27 -9.78 9.44
C VAL A 62 -11.20 -10.86 9.39
N GLU A 63 -11.66 -12.11 9.24
CA GLU A 63 -10.79 -13.23 8.86
C GLU A 63 -11.00 -13.52 7.38
N LEU A 64 -9.91 -13.64 6.64
CA LEU A 64 -9.90 -13.71 5.18
C LEU A 64 -9.10 -14.94 4.74
N ALA A 65 -9.70 -15.78 3.91
CA ALA A 65 -8.95 -16.77 3.14
C ALA A 65 -8.40 -16.09 1.90
N VAL A 66 -7.07 -16.00 1.82
CA VAL A 66 -6.32 -15.38 0.74
C VAL A 66 -6.05 -16.43 -0.33
N GLU A 67 -6.44 -16.15 -1.56
CA GLU A 67 -6.27 -17.03 -2.71
C GLU A 67 -5.64 -16.27 -3.88
N ALA A 68 -4.42 -16.64 -4.26
CA ALA A 68 -3.71 -16.05 -5.39
C ALA A 68 -2.83 -17.08 -6.10
N PRO A 69 -2.55 -16.90 -7.40
CA PRO A 69 -1.65 -17.78 -8.13
C PRO A 69 -0.25 -17.83 -7.50
N GLY A 70 0.22 -19.05 -7.22
CA GLY A 70 1.56 -19.26 -6.63
C GLY A 70 1.68 -18.92 -5.15
N ILE A 71 0.56 -18.63 -4.46
CA ILE A 71 0.50 -18.44 -3.01
C ILE A 71 -0.42 -19.55 -2.44
N PRO A 72 0.04 -20.35 -1.46
CA PRO A 72 -0.83 -21.31 -0.79
C PRO A 72 -1.97 -20.57 -0.09
N THR A 73 -3.16 -21.17 -0.05
CA THR A 73 -4.30 -20.56 0.65
C THR A 73 -3.94 -20.34 2.11
N THR A 74 -3.94 -19.07 2.53
CA THR A 74 -3.62 -18.65 3.89
C THR A 74 -4.78 -17.91 4.52
N VAL A 75 -4.83 -17.87 5.85
CA VAL A 75 -5.81 -17.09 6.60
C VAL A 75 -5.15 -15.83 7.12
N ALA A 76 -5.59 -14.68 6.63
CA ALA A 76 -5.17 -13.37 7.10
C ALA A 76 -6.24 -12.76 8.03
N ARG A 77 -5.80 -12.04 9.05
CA ARG A 77 -6.68 -11.28 9.95
C ARG A 77 -6.43 -9.80 9.77
N GLN A 78 -7.49 -9.03 9.57
CA GLN A 78 -7.38 -7.59 9.38
C GLN A 78 -8.41 -6.82 10.19
N SER A 79 -8.00 -5.66 10.67
CA SER A 79 -8.87 -4.67 11.30
C SER A 79 -9.07 -3.52 10.33
N LEU A 80 -10.28 -3.37 9.81
CA LEU A 80 -10.61 -2.39 8.77
C LEU A 80 -11.85 -1.59 9.15
N VAL A 81 -11.96 -0.36 8.67
CA VAL A 81 -13.14 0.47 8.93
C VAL A 81 -14.13 0.35 7.79
N PHE A 82 -15.35 -0.12 8.08
CA PHE A 82 -16.43 -0.23 7.11
C PHE A 82 -17.62 0.66 7.48
N PRO A 83 -18.37 1.16 6.48
CA PRO A 83 -19.68 1.71 6.74
C PRO A 83 -20.68 0.59 7.06
N ARG A 84 -21.62 0.83 7.98
CA ARG A 84 -22.60 -0.15 8.45
C ARG A 84 -23.45 -0.77 7.32
N ASN A 85 -23.74 -0.01 6.26
CA ASN A 85 -24.51 -0.49 5.11
C ASN A 85 -23.69 -1.36 4.14
N ARG A 86 -22.37 -1.44 4.27
CA ARG A 86 -21.48 -2.28 3.45
C ARG A 86 -20.64 -3.18 4.34
N TRP A 87 -21.27 -3.72 5.38
CA TRP A 87 -20.60 -4.58 6.32
C TRP A 87 -20.29 -5.93 5.68
N PRO A 88 -19.02 -6.40 5.70
CA PRO A 88 -18.65 -7.68 5.11
C PRO A 88 -19.32 -8.84 5.85
N ARG A 89 -19.62 -9.92 5.11
CA ARG A 89 -20.16 -11.16 5.67
C ARG A 89 -19.34 -12.35 5.27
N ALA A 90 -19.35 -13.38 6.12
CA ALA A 90 -18.80 -14.68 5.77
C ALA A 90 -19.36 -15.18 4.43
N GLY A 91 -18.47 -15.59 3.53
CA GLY A 91 -18.79 -16.01 2.17
C GLY A 91 -18.62 -14.93 1.10
N ASP A 92 -18.53 -13.65 1.47
CA ASP A 92 -18.26 -12.59 0.48
C ASP A 92 -16.87 -12.82 -0.15
N ILE A 93 -16.77 -12.66 -1.47
CA ILE A 93 -15.51 -12.78 -2.22
C ILE A 93 -15.23 -11.43 -2.85
N VAL A 94 -14.06 -10.87 -2.55
CA VAL A 94 -13.62 -9.58 -3.11
C VAL A 94 -12.29 -9.75 -3.84
N PRO A 95 -12.10 -9.08 -4.99
CA PRO A 95 -10.80 -8.99 -5.63
C PRO A 95 -9.78 -8.37 -4.67
N ALA A 96 -8.54 -8.85 -4.70
CA ALA A 96 -7.47 -8.28 -3.89
C ALA A 96 -6.13 -8.31 -4.61
N ARG A 97 -5.26 -7.35 -4.28
CA ARG A 97 -3.82 -7.42 -4.56
C ARG A 97 -3.13 -8.00 -3.34
N ILE A 98 -2.32 -9.02 -3.55
CA ILE A 98 -1.70 -9.79 -2.46
C ILE A 98 -0.20 -9.84 -2.70
N SER A 99 0.59 -9.45 -1.69
CA SER A 99 2.06 -9.58 -1.77
C SER A 99 2.41 -11.05 -1.78
N ARG A 100 3.31 -11.45 -2.68
CA ARG A 100 3.80 -12.83 -2.69
C ARG A 100 4.75 -13.08 -1.53
N SER A 101 5.55 -12.08 -1.18
CA SER A 101 6.52 -12.13 -0.09
C SER A 101 5.85 -12.04 1.28
N GLN A 102 4.71 -11.34 1.39
CA GLN A 102 3.98 -11.15 2.63
C GLN A 102 2.46 -11.29 2.42
N PRO A 103 1.91 -12.52 2.41
CA PRO A 103 0.48 -12.73 2.12
C PRO A 103 -0.51 -11.99 3.04
N ASP A 104 -0.10 -11.56 4.23
CA ASP A 104 -0.90 -10.72 5.14
C ASP A 104 -0.98 -9.25 4.69
N ALA A 105 0.02 -8.80 3.92
CA ALA A 105 -0.02 -7.52 3.21
C ALA A 105 -0.84 -7.72 1.93
N LEU A 106 -2.11 -7.32 2.01
CA LEU A 106 -3.04 -7.35 0.90
C LEU A 106 -3.94 -6.12 0.88
N GLU A 107 -4.34 -5.72 -0.31
CA GLU A 107 -5.30 -4.65 -0.58
C GLU A 107 -6.54 -5.27 -1.24
N ALA A 108 -7.63 -5.35 -0.49
CA ALA A 108 -8.91 -5.84 -1.01
C ALA A 108 -9.79 -4.70 -1.53
N ASP A 109 -10.42 -4.92 -2.69
CA ASP A 109 -11.36 -3.98 -3.32
C ASP A 109 -12.75 -4.10 -2.66
N TRP A 110 -12.86 -3.53 -1.46
CA TRP A 110 -14.07 -3.55 -0.65
C TRP A 110 -15.22 -2.74 -1.25
N ASP A 111 -14.94 -1.83 -2.19
CA ASP A 111 -15.97 -1.04 -2.87
C ASP A 111 -16.87 -1.90 -3.78
N ARG A 112 -16.39 -3.08 -4.17
CA ARG A 112 -17.16 -4.11 -4.89
C ARG A 112 -18.31 -4.70 -4.07
N LEU A 113 -18.27 -4.56 -2.75
CA LEU A 113 -19.39 -5.01 -1.91
C LEU A 113 -20.60 -4.11 -2.17
N SER A 114 -21.70 -4.74 -2.55
CA SER A 114 -22.96 -4.03 -2.73
C SER A 114 -23.46 -3.51 -1.38
N PRO A 115 -23.91 -2.24 -1.31
CA PRO A 115 -24.57 -1.72 -0.12
C PRO A 115 -25.86 -2.50 0.13
N ARG A 116 -26.20 -2.68 1.40
CA ARG A 116 -27.36 -3.41 1.89
C ARG A 116 -28.27 -2.49 2.71
#